data_AF-A0A2K2RS83-F1
#
_entry.id   AF-A0A2K2RS83-F1
#
_cell.length_a   1.000
_cell.length_b   1.000
_cell.length_c   1.000
_cell.angle_alpha   90.00
_cell.angle_beta   90.00
_cell.angle_gamma   90.00
#
_symmetry.space_group_name_H-M   'P 1'
#
loop_
_entity.id
_entity.type
_entity.pdbx_description
1 polymer ?
#
loop_
_entity_poly.entity_id
_entity_poly.type
_entity_poly.pdbx_seq_one_letter_code
_entity_poly.pdbx_strand_id
1 'polypeptide(L)'
;MAGASPQARHQVFDCKLCPGKGSTAEIAGVGEWMARWQVCRSCDFWLTCLGYRALGDQDPDGRRVLRIDGRHYMTWTEEQGRPPGTGCTSRVDRPYVLLEDEIVRSARWLWLMGTIPARFREQLRDNARFLTP
;
A
#
# COMPACT_ATOMS: atom_id res chain seq x y z
N MET A 1 -4.99 46.33 0.81
CA MET A 1 -5.20 45.36 1.91
C MET A 1 -4.81 43.99 1.37
N ALA A 2 -3.65 43.46 1.77
CA ALA A 2 -3.17 42.16 1.32
C ALA A 2 -3.94 41.06 2.07
N GLY A 3 -4.63 40.19 1.32
CA GLY A 3 -5.31 39.02 1.87
C GLY A 3 -4.28 38.06 2.42
N ALA A 4 -4.32 37.79 3.72
CA ALA A 4 -3.52 36.74 4.33
C ALA A 4 -3.97 35.39 3.74
N SER A 5 -3.09 34.75 2.98
CA SER A 5 -3.25 33.33 2.64
C SER A 5 -3.41 32.53 3.94
N PRO A 6 -4.35 31.56 4.02
CA PRO A 6 -4.48 30.74 5.22
C PRO A 6 -3.15 29.99 5.42
N GLN A 7 -2.46 30.29 6.52
CA GLN A 7 -1.25 29.58 6.90
C GLN A 7 -1.60 28.11 7.10
N ALA A 8 -1.07 27.25 6.22
CA ALA A 8 -1.20 25.80 6.36
C ALA A 8 -0.68 25.39 7.75
N ARG A 9 -1.56 24.79 8.56
CA ARG A 9 -1.22 24.33 9.91
C ARG A 9 -0.39 23.06 9.80
N HIS A 10 0.93 23.21 9.87
CA HIS A 10 1.86 22.10 10.02
C HIS A 10 1.72 21.54 11.44
N GLN A 11 0.89 20.50 11.62
CA GLN A 11 0.82 19.81 12.91
C GLN A 11 1.78 18.62 12.89
N VAL A 12 2.91 18.80 13.56
CA VAL A 12 3.85 17.70 13.84
C VAL A 12 3.24 16.84 14.94
N PHE A 13 3.03 15.55 14.65
CA PHE A 13 2.63 14.56 15.65
C PHE A 13 3.53 13.33 15.54
N ASP A 14 3.74 12.66 16.66
CA ASP A 14 4.43 11.37 16.69
C ASP A 14 3.50 10.26 16.21
N CYS A 15 3.95 9.48 15.23
CA CYS A 15 3.19 8.35 14.73
C CYS A 15 3.07 7.28 15.83
N LYS A 16 1.84 6.96 16.23
CA LYS A 16 1.56 5.94 17.27
C LYS A 16 2.02 4.53 16.86
N LEU A 17 2.15 4.26 15.56
CA LEU A 17 2.51 2.94 15.02
C LEU A 17 4.01 2.82 14.71
N CYS A 18 4.74 3.92 14.62
CA CYS A 18 6.20 3.92 14.49
C CYS A 18 6.79 5.16 15.17
N PRO A 19 6.96 5.12 16.51
CA PRO A 19 7.48 6.23 17.29
C PRO A 19 8.81 6.76 16.71
N GLY A 20 8.98 8.08 16.72
CA GLY A 20 10.15 8.76 16.15
C GLY A 20 10.06 9.04 14.64
N LYS A 21 8.99 8.61 13.96
CA LYS A 21 8.67 9.04 12.59
C LYS A 21 7.45 9.97 12.61
N GLY A 22 7.69 11.22 12.99
CA GLY A 22 6.72 12.30 12.81
C GLY A 22 6.52 12.63 11.34
N SER A 23 5.34 13.17 11.00
CA SER A 23 5.04 13.66 9.64
C SER A 23 5.03 15.18 9.63
N THR A 24 5.79 15.79 8.71
CA THR A 24 5.77 17.23 8.43
C THR A 24 4.87 17.59 7.23
N ALA A 25 4.15 16.62 6.66
CA ALA A 25 3.40 16.82 5.42
C ALA A 25 2.20 17.78 5.58
N GLU A 26 2.03 18.68 4.61
CA GLU A 26 0.86 19.56 4.48
C GLU A 26 -0.45 18.76 4.52
N ILE A 27 -1.37 19.21 5.36
CA ILE A 27 -2.67 18.57 5.57
C ILE A 27 -3.68 19.22 4.63
N ALA A 28 -3.87 18.62 3.46
CA ALA A 28 -5.02 18.87 2.59
C ALA A 28 -5.70 17.54 2.26
N GLY A 29 -6.90 17.31 2.81
CA GLY A 29 -7.77 16.15 2.54
C GLY A 29 -7.30 14.79 3.08
N VAL A 30 -6.10 14.32 2.69
CA VAL A 30 -5.51 13.04 3.13
C VAL A 30 -4.95 13.12 4.56
N GLY A 31 -4.50 14.32 4.95
CA GLY A 31 -3.90 14.54 6.26
C GLY A 31 -4.89 14.53 7.43
N GLU A 32 -6.19 14.76 7.22
CA GLU A 32 -7.18 14.78 8.32
C GLU A 32 -7.35 13.39 8.94
N TRP A 33 -7.37 12.33 8.13
CA TRP A 33 -7.40 10.95 8.62
C TRP A 33 -6.10 10.61 9.34
N MET A 34 -4.96 10.92 8.71
CA MET A 34 -3.64 10.72 9.33
C MET A 34 -3.49 11.44 10.67
N ALA A 35 -3.99 12.68 10.78
CA ALA A 35 -3.98 13.46 12.02
C ALA A 35 -4.94 12.90 13.06
N ARG A 36 -6.19 12.56 12.67
CA ARG A 36 -7.18 11.93 13.56
C ARG A 36 -6.66 10.63 14.16
N TRP A 37 -5.99 9.81 13.35
CA TRP A 37 -5.48 8.52 13.79
C TRP A 37 -4.04 8.58 14.30
N GLN A 38 -3.38 9.73 14.23
CA GLN A 38 -1.99 9.97 14.60
C GLN A 38 -1.03 8.96 13.95
N VAL A 39 -1.12 8.82 12.63
CA VAL A 39 -0.27 7.91 11.83
C VAL A 39 0.47 8.65 10.72
N CYS A 40 1.76 8.38 10.55
CA CYS A 40 2.53 8.94 9.44
C CYS A 40 2.10 8.35 8.10
N ARG A 41 2.46 9.00 6.98
CA ARG A 41 2.09 8.58 5.61
C ARG A 41 2.42 7.11 5.31
N SER A 42 3.57 6.64 5.83
CA SER A 42 3.96 5.23 5.64
C SER A 42 3.03 4.28 6.38
N CYS A 43 2.61 4.60 7.61
CA CYS A 43 1.70 3.75 8.36
C CYS A 43 0.27 3.82 7.82
N ASP A 44 -0.18 4.98 7.38
CA ASP A 44 -1.44 5.16 6.65
C ASP A 44 -1.50 4.23 5.42
N PHE A 45 -0.47 4.27 4.58
CA PHE A 45 -0.35 3.36 3.44
C PHE A 45 -0.50 1.87 3.81
N TRP A 46 0.20 1.40 4.85
CA TRP A 46 0.11 0.00 5.27
C TRP A 46 -1.23 -0.34 5.93
N LEU A 47 -1.92 0.63 6.54
CA LEU A 47 -3.30 0.47 7.01
C LEU A 47 -4.27 0.34 5.82
N THR A 48 -4.05 1.07 4.72
CA THR A 48 -4.81 0.84 3.47
C THR A 48 -4.60 -0.58 2.95
N CYS A 49 -3.36 -1.09 2.93
CA CYS A 49 -3.07 -2.47 2.52
C CYS A 49 -3.75 -3.52 3.42
N LEU A 50 -3.95 -3.24 4.70
CA LEU A 50 -4.77 -4.08 5.57
C LEU A 50 -6.24 -4.08 5.16
N GLY A 51 -6.77 -2.94 4.71
CA GLY A 51 -8.10 -2.84 4.13
C GLY A 51 -8.30 -3.77 2.93
N TYR A 52 -7.31 -3.87 2.03
CA TYR A 52 -7.37 -4.79 0.89
C TYR A 52 -7.48 -6.26 1.32
N ARG A 53 -6.83 -6.65 2.42
CA ARG A 53 -6.96 -8.01 2.97
C ARG A 53 -8.40 -8.29 3.41
N ALA A 54 -9.08 -7.32 4.01
CA ALA A 54 -10.49 -7.46 4.39
C ALA A 54 -11.43 -7.60 3.19
N LEU A 55 -10.98 -7.21 1.99
CA LEU A 55 -11.68 -7.36 0.71
C LEU A 55 -11.25 -8.63 -0.06
N GLY A 56 -10.67 -9.62 0.61
CA GLY A 56 -10.22 -10.85 -0.04
C GLY A 56 -8.98 -10.64 -0.91
N ASP A 57 -8.02 -9.86 -0.41
CA ASP A 57 -6.76 -9.52 -1.09
C ASP A 57 -6.95 -8.83 -2.44
N GLN A 58 -7.88 -7.87 -2.46
CA GLN A 58 -8.18 -7.06 -3.62
C GLN A 58 -8.36 -5.59 -3.22
N ASP A 59 -8.06 -4.69 -4.16
CA ASP A 59 -8.49 -3.31 -4.06
C ASP A 59 -9.95 -3.15 -4.53
N PRO A 60 -10.56 -1.95 -4.37
CA PRO A 60 -11.93 -1.71 -4.82
C PRO A 60 -12.17 -1.88 -6.33
N ASP A 61 -11.13 -1.80 -7.16
CA ASP A 61 -11.20 -1.98 -8.62
C ASP A 61 -10.98 -3.46 -9.02
N GLY A 62 -10.90 -4.37 -8.05
CA GLY A 62 -10.67 -5.80 -8.25
C GLY A 62 -9.22 -6.16 -8.61
N ARG A 63 -8.27 -5.23 -8.45
CA ARG A 63 -6.85 -5.52 -8.63
C ARG A 63 -6.39 -6.43 -7.50
N ARG A 64 -5.74 -7.54 -7.85
CA ARG A 64 -5.29 -8.53 -6.87
C ARG A 64 -4.02 -8.11 -6.16
N VAL A 65 -3.99 -8.32 -4.85
CA VAL A 65 -2.83 -8.11 -3.99
C VAL A 65 -2.06 -9.41 -3.81
N LEU A 66 -0.76 -9.37 -4.08
CA LEU A 66 0.17 -10.48 -3.83
C LEU A 66 1.15 -10.08 -2.74
N ARG A 67 1.34 -10.96 -1.76
CA ARG A 67 2.35 -10.85 -0.70
C ARG A 67 3.27 -12.04 -0.81
N ILE A 68 4.52 -11.77 -1.16
CA ILE A 68 5.51 -12.78 -1.52
C ILE A 68 6.82 -12.36 -0.86
N ASP A 69 7.39 -13.25 -0.03
CA ASP A 69 8.65 -13.02 0.69
C ASP A 69 8.71 -11.68 1.43
N GLY A 70 7.59 -11.28 2.06
CA GLY A 70 7.50 -10.00 2.78
C GLY A 70 7.43 -8.76 1.93
N ARG A 71 7.24 -8.88 0.61
CA ARG A 71 6.97 -7.76 -0.29
C ARG A 71 5.50 -7.73 -0.67
N HIS A 72 4.99 -6.52 -0.88
CA HIS A 72 3.59 -6.27 -1.23
C HIS A 72 3.51 -5.79 -2.68
N TYR A 73 2.73 -6.51 -3.48
CA TYR A 73 2.53 -6.27 -4.90
C TYR A 73 1.05 -6.13 -5.21
N MET A 74 0.76 -5.45 -6.32
CA MET A 74 -0.57 -5.42 -6.92
C MET A 74 -0.48 -5.78 -8.40
N THR A 75 -1.35 -6.68 -8.86
CA THR A 75 -1.53 -6.97 -10.29
C THR A 75 -2.37 -5.88 -10.93
N TRP A 76 -2.14 -5.54 -12.19
CA TRP A 76 -3.03 -4.62 -12.91
C TRP A 76 -3.02 -4.89 -14.42
N THR A 77 -4.02 -4.35 -15.12
CA THR A 77 -4.08 -4.33 -16.59
C THR A 77 -4.05 -2.90 -17.10
N GLU A 78 -3.63 -2.70 -18.35
CA GLU A 78 -3.56 -1.37 -18.96
C GLU A 78 -4.93 -0.65 -18.93
N GLU A 79 -6.03 -1.39 -19.09
CA GLU A 79 -7.41 -0.90 -19.03
C GLU A 79 -7.81 -0.41 -17.64
N GLN A 80 -7.30 -1.05 -16.57
CA GLN A 80 -7.53 -0.61 -15.19
C GLN A 80 -6.72 0.65 -14.84
N GLY A 81 -5.74 1.02 -15.64
CA GLY A 81 -4.78 2.06 -15.31
C GLY A 81 -3.83 1.66 -14.16
N ARG A 82 -2.81 2.50 -13.92
CA ARG A 82 -1.79 2.22 -12.91
C ARG A 82 -2.42 2.14 -11.51
N PRO A 83 -1.98 1.20 -10.65
CA PRO A 83 -2.46 1.09 -9.28
C PRO A 83 -2.28 2.38 -8.47
N PRO A 84 -3.17 2.64 -7.51
CA PRO A 84 -3.05 3.78 -6.61
C PRO A 84 -1.86 3.62 -5.65
N GLY A 85 -1.23 4.74 -5.29
CA GLY A 85 -0.23 4.80 -4.22
C GLY A 85 1.23 4.76 -4.68
N THR A 86 2.14 4.53 -3.72
CA THR A 86 3.59 4.52 -3.96
C THR A 86 4.01 3.15 -4.48
N GLY A 87 4.84 3.12 -5.54
CA GLY A 87 5.43 1.87 -6.02
C GLY A 87 6.17 2.02 -7.34
N CYS A 88 6.65 0.90 -7.87
CA CYS A 88 7.24 0.83 -9.20
C CYS A 88 6.62 -0.32 -10.01
N THR A 89 6.46 -0.08 -11.31
CA THR A 89 5.95 -1.09 -12.25
C THR A 89 7.08 -1.93 -12.82
N SER A 90 6.80 -3.21 -13.03
CA SER A 90 7.62 -4.08 -13.86
C SER A 90 6.71 -4.93 -14.75
N ARG A 91 6.93 -4.90 -16.07
CA ARG A 91 6.40 -5.93 -16.97
C ARG A 91 7.24 -7.18 -16.77
N VAL A 92 6.63 -8.26 -16.31
CA VAL A 92 7.39 -9.46 -15.94
C VAL A 92 6.77 -10.75 -16.42
N ASP A 93 5.52 -10.73 -16.93
CA ASP A 93 4.76 -11.91 -17.35
C ASP A 93 4.99 -13.10 -16.38
N ARG A 94 4.93 -12.79 -15.08
CA ARG A 94 5.53 -13.64 -14.05
C ARG A 94 4.52 -14.65 -13.56
N PRO A 95 4.80 -15.96 -13.67
CA PRO A 95 3.92 -16.98 -13.13
C PRO A 95 3.96 -16.98 -11.60
N TYR A 96 2.80 -17.18 -10.99
CA TYR A 96 2.64 -17.27 -9.54
C TYR A 96 1.48 -18.21 -9.20
N VAL A 97 1.43 -18.62 -7.94
CA VAL A 97 0.27 -19.30 -7.35
C VAL A 97 -0.16 -18.56 -6.10
N LEU A 98 -1.45 -18.61 -5.80
CA LEU A 98 -1.95 -18.23 -4.47
C LEU A 98 -1.81 -19.44 -3.56
N LEU A 99 -1.42 -19.21 -2.31
CA LEU A 99 -1.23 -20.29 -1.34
C LEU A 99 -2.55 -20.95 -0.92
N GLU A 100 -3.68 -20.29 -1.19
CA GLU A 100 -5.01 -20.81 -0.86
C GLU A 100 -5.48 -21.95 -1.77
N ASP A 101 -5.08 -21.93 -3.05
CA ASP A 101 -5.58 -22.86 -4.06
C ASP A 101 -4.51 -23.48 -4.96
N GLU A 102 -3.27 -22.96 -4.90
CA GLU A 102 -2.13 -23.41 -5.70
C GLU A 102 -2.37 -23.38 -7.22
N ILE A 103 -3.37 -22.62 -7.70
CA ILE A 103 -3.66 -22.49 -9.13
C ILE A 103 -2.65 -21.54 -9.78
N VAL A 104 -2.02 -22.02 -10.85
CA VAL A 104 -1.04 -21.26 -11.64
C VAL A 104 -1.75 -20.11 -12.36
N ARG A 105 -1.24 -18.90 -12.12
CA ARG A 105 -1.68 -17.65 -12.73
C ARG A 105 -0.49 -16.91 -13.29
N SER A 106 -0.74 -15.96 -14.18
CA SER A 106 0.30 -15.06 -14.70
C SER A 106 -0.10 -13.61 -14.50
N ALA A 107 0.83 -12.81 -13.96
CA ALA A 107 0.68 -11.37 -13.86
C ALA A 107 1.48 -10.70 -14.98
N ARG A 108 0.77 -10.16 -15.98
CA ARG A 108 1.37 -9.37 -17.06
C ARG A 108 2.10 -8.15 -16.52
N TRP A 109 1.45 -7.45 -15.58
CA TRP A 109 2.02 -6.31 -14.88
C TRP A 109 1.96 -6.50 -13.37
N LEU A 110 3.09 -6.20 -12.71
CA LEU A 110 3.19 -6.13 -11.26
C LEU A 110 3.60 -4.73 -10.84
N TRP A 111 2.94 -4.25 -9.80
CA TRP A 111 3.25 -3.01 -9.11
C TRP A 111 3.80 -3.33 -7.74
N LEU A 112 5.12 -3.18 -7.55
CA LEU A 112 5.76 -3.37 -6.25
C LEU A 112 5.51 -2.13 -5.40
N MET A 113 4.77 -2.30 -4.31
CA MET A 113 4.40 -1.21 -3.40
C MET A 113 5.40 -1.04 -2.25
N GLY A 114 6.16 -2.09 -1.93
CA GLY A 114 7.27 -2.01 -0.98
C GLY A 114 7.49 -3.28 -0.16
N THR A 115 8.43 -3.19 0.78
CA THR A 115 8.68 -4.24 1.79
C THR A 115 7.80 -3.99 3.00
N ILE A 116 7.07 -5.02 3.43
CA ILE A 116 6.12 -4.96 4.55
C ILE A 116 6.92 -4.75 5.85
N PRO A 117 6.66 -3.68 6.62
CA PRO A 117 7.33 -3.46 7.89
C PRO A 117 7.02 -4.57 8.89
N ALA A 118 7.99 -4.93 9.73
CA ALA A 118 7.86 -6.00 10.72
C ALA A 118 6.55 -5.95 11.54
N ARG A 119 6.15 -4.75 11.99
CA ARG A 119 4.91 -4.50 12.75
C ARG A 119 3.60 -4.83 12.02
N PHE A 120 3.63 -5.01 10.70
CA PHE A 120 2.49 -5.40 9.88
C PHE A 120 2.60 -6.84 9.34
N ARG A 121 3.73 -7.55 9.57
CA ARG A 121 3.98 -8.86 8.96
C ARG A 121 2.99 -9.93 9.41
N GLU A 122 2.55 -9.88 10.66
CA GLU A 122 1.59 -10.84 11.18
C GLU A 122 0.21 -10.69 10.51
N GLN A 123 -0.19 -9.45 10.21
CA GLN A 123 -1.47 -9.13 9.58
C GLN A 123 -1.39 -9.11 8.06
N LEU A 124 -0.20 -8.97 7.47
CA LEU A 124 0.07 -9.03 6.04
C LEU A 124 1.04 -10.17 5.76
N ARG A 125 0.59 -11.39 6.08
CA ARG A 125 1.32 -12.63 5.79
C ARG A 125 1.36 -12.87 4.29
N ASP A 126 2.38 -13.60 3.85
CA ASP A 126 2.50 -13.97 2.45
C ASP A 126 1.27 -14.82 2.05
N ASN A 127 0.72 -14.54 0.86
CA ASN A 127 -0.49 -15.18 0.33
C ASN A 127 -0.26 -15.81 -1.04
N ALA A 128 0.93 -15.63 -1.60
CA ALA A 128 1.30 -16.12 -2.91
C ALA A 128 2.78 -16.49 -2.90
N ARG A 129 3.21 -17.20 -3.94
CA ARG A 129 4.62 -17.40 -4.27
C ARG A 129 4.81 -17.26 -5.76
N PHE A 130 5.93 -16.69 -6.17
CA PHE A 130 6.33 -16.75 -7.57
C PHE A 130 6.77 -18.18 -7.91
N LEU A 131 6.43 -18.61 -9.11
CA LEU A 131 7.07 -19.79 -9.68
C LEU A 131 8.39 -19.33 -10.29
N THR A 132 9.47 -20.03 -9.96
CA THR A 132 10.69 -19.94 -10.75
C THR A 132 10.39 -20.49 -12.15
N PRO A 133 10.96 -19.88 -13.21
CA PRO A 133 11.02 -20.52 -14.52
C PRO A 133 11.63 -21.91 -14.44
#